data_AF-A0A7H0G0T8-F1
#
_entry.id   AF-A0A7H0G0T8-F1
#
_cell.length_a   1.000
_cell.length_b   1.000
_cell.length_c   1.000
_cell.angle_alpha   90.00
_cell.angle_beta   90.00
_cell.angle_gamma   90.00
#
_symmetry.space_group_name_H-M   'P 1'
#
loop_
_entity.id
_entity.type
_entity.pdbx_description
1 polymer ?
#
loop_
_entity_poly.entity_id
_entity_poly.type
_entity_poly.pdbx_seq_one_letter_code
_entity_poly.pdbx_strand_id
1 'polypeptide(L)'
;MADELASANVNRSYQLAASSIAIFTFLLFFIYPKYTAGQVDALSYQATLIVMGVATFSFAFSSFYYYGASLGGRIEDGERARYARQGDRLWLLGCVLLFLAPCLILFTVRLLVVASVWFALWLVYVSFAVRYFPRVQTRRAQ
;
A
#
# COMPACT_ATOMS: atom_id res chain seq x y z
N MET A 1 6.16 -13.27 -21.92
CA MET A 1 7.03 -12.70 -20.86
C MET A 1 6.56 -11.37 -20.30
N ALA A 2 6.54 -10.24 -21.04
CA ALA A 2 6.12 -8.95 -20.46
C ALA A 2 4.64 -8.92 -20.04
N ASP A 3 3.76 -9.50 -20.87
CA ASP A 3 2.32 -9.58 -20.57
C ASP A 3 2.01 -10.57 -19.42
N GLU A 4 2.81 -11.65 -19.28
CA GLU A 4 2.72 -12.59 -18.15
C GLU A 4 3.19 -11.97 -16.83
N LEU A 5 4.22 -11.11 -16.87
CA LEU A 5 4.68 -10.38 -15.70
C LEU A 5 3.63 -9.35 -15.25
N ALA A 6 3.02 -8.64 -16.20
CA ALA A 6 1.97 -7.68 -15.92
C ALA A 6 0.72 -8.35 -15.33
N SER A 7 0.27 -9.48 -15.87
CA SER A 7 -0.88 -10.22 -15.34
C SER A 7 -0.59 -10.81 -13.95
N ALA A 8 0.62 -11.27 -13.68
CA ALA A 8 1.04 -11.69 -12.34
C ALA A 8 1.01 -10.53 -11.33
N ASN A 9 1.46 -9.33 -11.74
CA ASN A 9 1.42 -8.14 -10.90
C ASN A 9 0.00 -7.65 -10.63
N VAL A 10 -0.93 -7.78 -11.58
CA VAL A 10 -2.37 -7.54 -11.37
C VAL A 10 -2.89 -8.42 -10.24
N ASN A 11 -2.71 -9.74 -10.36
CA ASN A 11 -3.21 -10.69 -9.37
C ASN A 11 -2.63 -10.42 -7.97
N ARG A 12 -1.33 -10.11 -7.89
CA ARG A 12 -0.66 -9.80 -6.62
C ARG A 12 -1.19 -8.51 -5.99
N SER A 13 -1.32 -7.43 -6.76
CA SER A 13 -1.89 -6.17 -6.27
C SER A 13 -3.33 -6.33 -5.81
N TYR A 14 -4.12 -7.11 -6.54
CA TYR A 14 -5.52 -7.38 -6.19
C TYR A 14 -5.64 -8.19 -4.89
N GLN A 15 -4.82 -9.23 -4.71
CA GLN A 15 -4.79 -10.01 -3.46
C GLN A 15 -4.38 -9.16 -2.24
N LEU A 16 -3.42 -8.23 -2.42
CA LEU A 16 -3.03 -7.29 -1.38
C LEU A 16 -4.15 -6.31 -1.04
N ALA A 17 -4.89 -5.83 -2.04
CA ALA A 17 -6.08 -5.00 -1.83
C ALA A 17 -7.19 -5.76 -1.07
N ALA A 18 -7.47 -7.01 -1.45
CA ALA A 18 -8.45 -7.84 -0.75
C ALA A 18 -8.05 -8.07 0.72
N SER A 19 -6.76 -8.33 0.96
CA SER A 19 -6.22 -8.50 2.31
C SER A 19 -6.31 -7.22 3.13
N SER A 20 -6.04 -6.06 2.54
CA SER A 20 -6.17 -4.77 3.24
C SER A 20 -7.63 -4.44 3.57
N ILE A 21 -8.58 -4.80 2.69
CA ILE A 21 -10.03 -4.69 2.96
C ILE A 21 -10.43 -5.58 4.15
N ALA A 22 -9.92 -6.82 4.19
CA ALA A 22 -10.20 -7.73 5.29
C ALA A 22 -9.70 -7.14 6.63
N ILE A 23 -8.44 -6.70 6.68
CA ILE A 23 -7.86 -6.06 7.88
C ILE A 23 -8.67 -4.81 8.28
N PHE A 24 -9.05 -3.96 7.33
CA PHE A 24 -9.87 -2.78 7.58
C PHE A 24 -11.23 -3.16 8.20
N THR A 25 -11.86 -4.22 7.67
CA THR A 25 -13.13 -4.73 8.18
C THR A 25 -12.98 -5.28 9.59
N PHE A 26 -11.92 -6.03 9.86
CA PHE A 26 -11.59 -6.51 11.20
C PHE A 26 -11.39 -5.35 12.18
N LEU A 27 -10.68 -4.28 11.79
CA LEU A 27 -10.51 -3.10 12.64
C LEU A 27 -11.86 -2.46 12.98
N LEU A 28 -12.76 -2.33 12.00
CA LEU A 28 -14.10 -1.83 12.26
C LEU A 28 -14.86 -2.74 13.22
N PHE A 29 -14.91 -4.05 13.00
CA PHE A 29 -15.68 -4.94 13.87
C PHE A 29 -15.14 -5.00 15.31
N PHE A 30 -13.82 -5.03 15.50
CA PHE A 30 -13.22 -5.28 16.82
C PHE A 30 -12.83 -4.02 17.58
N ILE A 31 -12.44 -2.94 16.88
CA ILE A 31 -11.96 -1.70 17.52
C ILE A 31 -13.06 -0.64 17.57
N TYR A 32 -14.02 -0.60 16.63
CA TYR A 32 -15.13 0.36 16.70
C TYR A 32 -15.92 0.30 18.02
N PRO A 33 -16.27 -0.87 18.59
CA PRO A 33 -16.96 -0.91 19.89
C PRO A 33 -16.09 -0.36 21.04
N LYS A 34 -14.77 -0.50 20.95
CA LYS A 34 -13.83 0.06 21.93
C LYS A 34 -13.68 1.57 21.78
N TYR A 35 -13.78 2.07 20.54
CA TYR A 35 -13.81 3.49 20.21
C TYR A 35 -15.05 4.17 20.77
N THR A 36 -16.24 3.58 20.58
CA THR A 36 -17.49 4.13 21.14
C THR A 36 -17.51 4.06 22.67
N ALA A 37 -16.80 3.09 23.26
CA ALA A 37 -16.59 2.99 24.71
C ALA A 37 -15.49 3.92 25.27
N GLY A 38 -14.81 4.72 24.42
CA GLY A 38 -13.75 5.64 24.86
C GLY A 38 -12.46 4.97 25.36
N GLN A 39 -12.26 3.68 25.07
CA GLN A 39 -11.11 2.90 25.53
C GLN A 39 -9.88 3.05 24.64
N VAL A 40 -10.03 3.68 23.48
CA VAL A 40 -8.97 3.89 22.49
C VAL A 40 -8.88 5.36 22.09
N ASP A 41 -7.70 5.77 21.67
CA ASP A 41 -7.48 7.14 21.22
C ASP A 41 -8.21 7.42 19.89
N ALA A 42 -9.06 8.45 19.90
CA ALA A 42 -9.96 8.75 18.79
C ALA A 42 -9.21 9.20 17.54
N LEU A 43 -8.19 10.05 17.72
CA LEU A 43 -7.37 10.57 16.63
C LEU A 43 -6.58 9.46 15.96
N SER A 44 -5.93 8.61 16.76
CA SER A 44 -5.13 7.48 16.27
C SER A 44 -6.00 6.45 15.53
N TYR A 45 -7.20 6.16 16.03
CA TYR A 45 -8.14 5.26 15.37
C TYR A 45 -8.59 5.78 13.99
N GLN A 46 -9.01 7.06 13.91
CA GLN A 46 -9.40 7.67 12.64
C GLN A 46 -8.23 7.73 11.64
N ALA A 47 -7.03 8.09 12.11
CA ALA A 47 -5.82 8.08 11.29
C ALA A 47 -5.52 6.68 10.73
N THR A 48 -5.69 5.63 11.54
CA THR A 48 -5.54 4.23 11.10
C THR A 48 -6.50 3.89 9.96
N LEU A 49 -7.78 4.23 10.09
CA LEU A 49 -8.78 3.96 9.07
C LEU A 49 -8.49 4.70 7.76
N ILE A 50 -8.07 5.96 7.83
CA ILE A 50 -7.69 6.74 6.65
C ILE A 50 -6.49 6.09 5.95
N VAL A 51 -5.43 5.77 6.69
CA VAL A 51 -4.22 5.13 6.12
C VAL A 51 -4.53 3.79 5.47
N MET A 52 -5.33 2.95 6.13
CA MET A 52 -5.78 1.66 5.58
C MET A 52 -6.65 1.83 4.33
N GLY A 53 -7.53 2.84 4.31
CA GLY A 53 -8.32 3.20 3.14
C GLY A 53 -7.43 3.60 1.97
N VAL A 54 -6.50 4.54 2.18
CA VAL A 54 -5.57 4.99 1.14
C VAL A 54 -4.67 3.85 0.66
N ALA A 55 -4.22 2.95 1.54
CA ALA A 55 -3.46 1.75 1.15
C ALA A 55 -4.27 0.85 0.21
N THR A 56 -5.51 0.58 0.58
CA THR A 56 -6.44 -0.27 -0.20
C THR A 56 -6.70 0.32 -1.58
N PHE A 57 -7.02 1.62 -1.65
CA PHE A 57 -7.21 2.30 -2.93
C PHE A 57 -5.91 2.29 -3.75
N SER A 58 -4.75 2.49 -3.14
CA SER A 58 -3.47 2.45 -3.85
C SER A 58 -3.21 1.08 -4.49
N PHE A 59 -3.50 -0.02 -3.80
CA PHE A 59 -3.38 -1.36 -4.37
C PHE A 59 -4.41 -1.64 -5.47
N ALA A 60 -5.66 -1.22 -5.28
CA ALA A 60 -6.70 -1.36 -6.29
C ALA A 60 -6.35 -0.59 -7.58
N PHE A 61 -5.95 0.68 -7.46
CA PHE A 61 -5.51 1.47 -8.60
C PHE A 61 -4.24 0.89 -9.24
N SER A 62 -3.27 0.43 -8.46
CA SER A 62 -2.09 -0.26 -8.98
C SER A 62 -2.46 -1.48 -9.84
N SER A 63 -3.42 -2.29 -9.39
CA SER A 63 -3.96 -3.42 -10.16
C SER A 63 -4.56 -2.98 -11.50
N PHE A 64 -5.30 -1.86 -11.53
CA PHE A 64 -5.83 -1.32 -12.78
C PHE A 64 -4.72 -0.84 -13.73
N TYR A 65 -3.68 -0.19 -13.21
CA TYR A 65 -2.54 0.24 -14.01
C TYR A 65 -1.77 -0.94 -14.61
N TYR A 66 -1.57 -2.02 -13.85
CA TYR A 66 -0.96 -3.25 -14.38
C TYR A 66 -1.84 -3.97 -15.40
N TYR A 67 -3.17 -3.92 -15.23
CA TYR A 67 -4.12 -4.47 -16.21
C TYR A 67 -4.07 -3.69 -17.53
N GLY A 68 -3.97 -2.36 -17.46
CA GLY A 68 -3.73 -1.52 -18.64
C GLY A 68 -2.41 -1.88 -19.35
N ALA A 69 -1.35 -2.16 -18.58
CA ALA A 69 -0.07 -2.58 -19.13
C ALA A 69 -0.10 -4.01 -19.73
N SER A 70 -1.01 -4.89 -19.27
CA SER A 70 -1.12 -6.28 -19.73
C SER A 70 -2.01 -6.48 -20.95
N LEU A 71 -2.75 -5.47 -21.42
CA LEU A 71 -3.66 -5.53 -22.59
C LEU A 71 -2.90 -5.57 -23.93
N GLY A 72 -1.86 -6.40 -23.98
CA GLY A 72 -0.86 -6.40 -25.02
C GLY A 72 -1.43 -6.66 -26.41
N GLY A 73 -1.36 -5.65 -27.27
CA GLY A 73 -1.81 -5.69 -28.67
C GLY A 73 -2.46 -4.39 -29.15
N ARG A 74 -2.97 -3.55 -28.24
CA ARG A 74 -3.70 -2.32 -28.59
C ARG A 74 -3.00 -1.00 -28.27
N ILE A 75 -1.89 -1.07 -27.53
CA ILE A 75 -1.21 0.08 -26.92
C ILE A 75 0.28 0.01 -27.23
N GLU A 76 0.84 1.15 -27.65
CA GLU A 76 2.26 1.35 -27.98
C GLU A 76 3.16 1.05 -26.77
N ASP A 77 4.34 0.48 -27.02
CA ASP A 77 5.24 0.00 -25.95
C ASP A 77 5.67 1.11 -24.98
N GLY A 78 5.74 2.36 -25.47
CA GLY A 78 6.02 3.55 -24.63
C GLY A 78 4.90 3.86 -23.64
N GLU A 79 3.64 3.69 -24.03
CA GLU A 79 2.48 3.89 -23.16
C GLU A 79 2.36 2.75 -22.13
N ARG A 80 2.65 1.51 -22.52
CA ARG A 80 2.70 0.38 -21.59
C ARG A 80 3.75 0.57 -20.49
N ALA A 81 4.96 1.01 -20.86
CA ALA A 81 6.01 1.30 -19.90
C ALA A 81 5.62 2.42 -18.93
N ARG A 82 4.82 3.40 -19.38
CA ARG A 82 4.29 4.47 -18.53
C ARG A 82 3.24 3.95 -17.55
N TYR A 83 2.31 3.11 -18.00
CA TYR A 83 1.30 2.49 -17.13
C TYR A 83 1.93 1.57 -16.07
N ALA A 84 2.92 0.76 -16.46
CA ALA A 84 3.67 -0.07 -15.52
C ALA A 84 4.36 0.76 -14.43
N ARG A 85 5.05 1.86 -14.81
CA ARG A 85 5.70 2.77 -13.84
C ARG A 85 4.72 3.43 -12.88
N GLN A 86 3.52 3.80 -13.36
CA GLN A 86 2.50 4.40 -12.52
C GLN A 86 1.89 3.36 -11.56
N GLY A 87 1.71 2.13 -12.02
CA GLY A 87 1.36 0.96 -11.21
C GLY A 87 2.37 0.67 -10.11
N ASP A 88 3.68 0.67 -10.42
CA ASP A 88 4.77 0.43 -9.47
C ASP A 88 4.77 1.47 -8.33
N ARG A 89 4.56 2.75 -8.67
CA ARG A 89 4.51 3.84 -7.68
C ARG A 89 3.34 3.66 -6.71
N LEU A 90 2.16 3.35 -7.23
CA LEU A 90 0.97 3.13 -6.40
C LEU A 90 1.08 1.85 -5.57
N TRP A 91 1.68 0.80 -6.14
CA TRP A 91 1.97 -0.43 -5.40
C TRP A 91 2.88 -0.15 -4.21
N LEU A 92 3.98 0.57 -4.44
CA LEU A 92 4.94 0.91 -3.39
C LEU A 92 4.33 1.83 -2.34
N LEU A 93 3.52 2.81 -2.75
CA LEU A 93 2.74 3.66 -1.84
C LEU A 93 1.81 2.81 -0.96
N GLY A 94 1.07 1.89 -1.56
CA GLY A 94 0.21 0.94 -0.85
C GLY A 94 1.00 0.11 0.16
N CYS A 95 2.16 -0.43 -0.22
CA CYS A 95 3.02 -1.19 0.69
C CYS A 95 3.50 -0.32 1.87
N VAL A 96 3.99 0.90 1.62
CA VAL A 96 4.44 1.81 2.68
C VAL A 96 3.32 2.11 3.67
N LEU A 97 2.10 2.35 3.18
CA LEU A 97 0.93 2.62 4.03
C LEU A 97 0.48 1.36 4.79
N LEU A 98 0.52 0.19 4.15
CA LEU A 98 0.15 -1.08 4.78
C LEU A 98 1.08 -1.41 5.95
N PHE A 99 2.39 -1.18 5.81
CA PHE A 99 3.37 -1.35 6.90
C PHE A 99 3.24 -0.28 8.00
N LEU A 100 2.61 0.87 7.70
CA LEU A 100 2.31 1.89 8.70
C LEU A 100 1.11 1.49 9.58
N ALA A 101 0.16 0.73 9.04
CA ALA A 101 -1.04 0.29 9.75
C ALA A 101 -0.80 -0.35 11.12
N PRO A 102 0.10 -1.35 11.29
CA PRO A 102 0.36 -1.94 12.61
C PRO A 102 0.91 -0.92 13.61
N CYS A 103 1.70 0.07 13.18
CA CYS A 103 2.18 1.13 14.05
C CYS A 103 1.00 1.93 14.62
N LEU A 104 0.07 2.33 13.76
CA LEU A 104 -1.08 3.14 14.14
C LEU A 104 -2.04 2.36 15.05
N ILE A 105 -2.26 1.07 14.78
CA ILE A 105 -3.08 0.21 15.65
C ILE A 105 -2.47 0.13 17.05
N LEU A 106 -1.15 -0.04 17.16
CA LEU A 106 -0.46 -0.08 18.47
C LEU A 106 -0.57 1.26 19.20
N PHE A 107 -0.51 2.39 18.48
CA PHE A 107 -0.79 3.71 19.05
C PHE A 107 -2.23 3.85 19.55
N THR A 108 -3.22 3.36 18.79
CA THR A 108 -4.64 3.38 19.18
C THR A 108 -4.89 2.66 20.50
N VAL A 109 -4.18 1.57 20.78
CA VAL A 109 -4.28 0.77 22.02
C VAL A 109 -3.29 1.25 23.11
N ARG A 110 -2.59 2.37 22.90
CA ARG A 110 -1.61 2.97 23.83
C ARG A 110 -0.39 2.09 24.17
N LEU A 111 -0.03 1.13 23.32
CA LEU A 111 1.20 0.34 23.45
C LEU A 111 2.40 1.11 22.86
N LEU A 112 2.73 2.24 23.46
CA LEU A 112 3.68 3.22 22.90
C LEU A 112 5.08 2.65 22.64
N VAL A 113 5.62 1.85 23.56
CA VAL A 113 6.97 1.26 23.39
C VAL A 113 7.03 0.36 22.16
N VAL A 114 6.04 -0.52 22.01
CA VAL A 114 5.95 -1.44 20.87
C VAL A 114 5.67 -0.65 19.59
N ALA A 115 4.79 0.35 19.65
CA ALA A 115 4.49 1.24 18.53
C ALA A 115 5.75 1.99 18.04
N SER A 116 6.59 2.48 18.94
CA SER A 116 7.84 3.16 18.59
C SER A 116 8.84 2.23 17.90
N VAL A 117 8.98 0.98 18.37
CA VAL A 117 9.85 -0.02 17.72
C VAL A 117 9.36 -0.31 16.30
N TRP A 118 8.05 -0.54 16.14
CA TRP A 118 7.43 -0.75 14.83
C TRP A 118 7.58 0.46 13.92
N PHE A 119 7.42 1.66 14.46
CA PHE A 119 7.59 2.91 13.71
C PHE A 119 9.04 3.09 13.25
N ALA A 120 10.04 2.73 14.08
CA ALA A 120 11.44 2.76 13.68
C ALA A 120 11.72 1.76 12.54
N LEU A 121 11.18 0.54 12.60
CA LEU A 121 11.28 -0.44 11.52
C LEU A 121 10.61 0.08 10.24
N TRP A 122 9.46 0.74 10.37
CA TRP A 122 8.79 1.38 9.24
C TRP A 122 9.64 2.50 8.62
N LEU A 123 10.30 3.34 9.42
CA LEU A 123 11.22 4.37 8.92
C LEU A 123 12.41 3.76 8.17
N VAL A 124 12.96 2.64 8.67
CA VAL A 124 14.00 1.89 7.96
C VAL A 124 13.47 1.39 6.61
N TYR A 125 12.27 0.81 6.58
CA TYR A 125 11.62 0.37 5.34
C TYR A 125 11.41 1.52 4.35
N VAL A 126 10.89 2.67 4.80
CA VAL A 126 10.71 3.87 3.96
C VAL A 126 12.05 4.37 3.44
N SER A 127 13.08 4.45 4.30
CA SER A 127 14.41 4.88 3.89
C SER A 127 15.00 3.95 2.82
N PHE A 128 14.77 2.65 2.92
CA PHE A 128 15.18 1.68 1.94
C PHE A 128 14.41 1.85 0.63
N ALA A 129 13.08 1.95 0.70
CA ALA A 129 12.24 2.19 -0.47
C ALA A 129 12.66 3.47 -1.21
N VAL A 130 12.83 4.59 -0.48
CA VAL A 130 13.24 5.88 -1.04
C VAL A 130 14.68 5.89 -1.53
N ARG A 131 15.60 5.07 -0.99
CA ARG A 131 16.99 5.03 -1.49
C ARG A 131 17.16 4.14 -2.71
N TYR A 132 16.46 3.01 -2.76
CA TYR A 132 16.67 2.00 -3.80
C TYR A 132 15.70 2.12 -4.98
N PHE A 133 14.45 2.56 -4.77
CA PHE A 133 13.50 2.72 -5.87
C PHE A 133 13.67 3.95 -6.77
N PRO A 134 14.21 5.13 -6.37
CA PRO A 134 14.43 6.21 -7.33
C PRO A 134 15.55 5.88 -8.33
N ARG A 135 16.42 4.90 -8.04
CA ARG A 135 17.45 4.44 -9.00
C ARG A 135 16.89 3.63 -10.17
N VAL A 136 15.62 3.23 -10.12
CA VAL A 136 14.92 2.64 -11.28
C VAL A 136 14.43 3.74 -12.26
N GLN A 137 14.53 5.03 -11.90
CA GLN A 137 13.95 6.13 -12.70
C GLN A 137 14.79 6.68 -13.85
N THR A 138 16.07 6.33 -14.03
CA THR A 138 16.89 6.95 -15.09
C THR A 138 17.86 6.01 -15.80
N ARG A 139 17.32 5.20 -16.72
CA ARG A 139 17.89 5.22 -18.08
C ARG A 139 16.95 6.05 -18.94
N ARG A 140 17.29 7.34 -19.13
CA ARG A 140 16.87 8.05 -20.34
C ARG A 140 17.46 7.24 -21.48
N ALA A 141 16.61 6.70 -22.34
CA ALA A 141 17.04 6.21 -23.63
C ALA A 141 17.68 7.41 -24.35
N GLN A 142 18.99 7.32 -24.57
CA GLN A 142 19.64 8.01 -25.68
C GLN A 142 19.54 7.11 -26.89
#